data_AF-A0A4D7BTW1-F1
#
_entry.id   AF-A0A4D7BTW1-F1
#
_cell.length_a   1.000
_cell.length_b   1.000
_cell.length_c   1.000
_cell.angle_alpha   90.00
_cell.angle_beta   90.00
_cell.angle_gamma   90.00
#
_symmetry.space_group_name_H-M   'P 1'
#
loop_
_entity.id
_entity.type
_entity.pdbx_description
1 polymer ?
#
loop_
_entity_poly.entity_id
_entity_poly.type
_entity_poly.pdbx_seq_one_letter_code
_entity_poly.pdbx_strand_id
1 'polypeptide(L)'
;MPPSPLVLNSALEEWQTYIGLTTEDPVLQTAVAHAQFEILHPFKDGNGRIGRMLIPLVLYQRRALSRPMFYMSEYLEAHRDDYYDRLLGITAHKDWHGWLTFFLQGMVEQAEANLAKVKSIRDLYEETKRSVIDLTHSQYAMAVVDAFSRDRLFLERLSPKLQVLTTV
;
A
#
# COMPACT_ATOMS: atom_id res chain seq x y z
N MET A 1 -17.65 -8.87 -15.41
CA MET A 1 -18.64 -7.90 -15.94
C MET A 1 -19.17 -7.12 -14.74
N PRO A 2 -19.11 -5.78 -14.74
CA PRO A 2 -19.69 -5.00 -13.65
C PRO A 2 -21.21 -5.21 -13.56
N PRO A 3 -21.81 -5.00 -12.38
CA PRO A 3 -23.26 -5.10 -12.21
C PRO A 3 -24.01 -4.06 -13.06
N SER A 4 -25.27 -4.35 -13.37
CA SER A 4 -26.16 -3.39 -14.05
C SER A 4 -26.25 -2.08 -13.24
N PRO A 5 -26.28 -0.90 -13.90
CA PRO A 5 -26.46 0.39 -13.22
C PRO A 5 -27.68 0.46 -12.29
N LEU A 6 -28.71 -0.36 -12.55
CA LEU A 6 -29.92 -0.43 -11.73
C LEU A 6 -29.67 -1.01 -10.33
N VAL A 7 -28.63 -1.82 -10.15
CA VAL A 7 -28.29 -2.51 -8.88
C VAL A 7 -27.02 -1.92 -8.24
N LEU A 8 -26.25 -1.15 -9.01
CA LEU A 8 -24.97 -0.60 -8.56
C LEU A 8 -25.13 0.29 -7.31
N ASN A 9 -26.13 1.17 -7.27
CA ASN A 9 -26.32 2.07 -6.13
C ASN A 9 -26.62 1.32 -4.84
N SER A 10 -27.55 0.36 -4.86
CA SER A 10 -27.86 -0.45 -3.68
C SER A 10 -26.65 -1.29 -3.25
N ALA A 11 -25.90 -1.84 -4.20
CA ALA A 11 -24.69 -2.60 -3.89
C ALA A 11 -23.57 -1.74 -3.28
N LEU A 12 -23.45 -0.47 -3.69
CA LEU A 12 -22.53 0.49 -3.09
C LEU A 12 -22.96 0.90 -1.68
N GLU A 13 -24.26 1.04 -1.43
CA GLU A 13 -24.80 1.30 -0.08
C GLU A 13 -24.51 0.13 0.87
N GLU A 14 -24.71 -1.11 0.40
CA GLU A 14 -24.35 -2.32 1.15
C GLU A 14 -22.84 -2.39 1.42
N TRP A 15 -22.02 -2.11 0.40
CA TRP A 15 -20.57 -2.05 0.53
C TRP A 15 -20.10 -0.97 1.52
N GLN A 16 -20.69 0.23 1.47
CA GLN A 16 -20.41 1.31 2.41
C GLN A 16 -20.79 0.90 3.84
N THR A 17 -21.95 0.27 4.01
CA THR A 17 -22.40 -0.25 5.29
C THR A 17 -21.41 -1.28 5.84
N TYR A 18 -20.96 -2.22 4.98
CA TYR A 18 -19.96 -3.24 5.35
C TYR A 18 -18.64 -2.64 5.84
N ILE A 19 -18.11 -1.61 5.19
CA ILE A 19 -16.88 -0.92 5.62
C ILE A 19 -17.06 -0.23 6.97
N GLY A 20 -18.27 0.26 7.26
CA GLY A 20 -18.61 0.88 8.54
C GLY A 20 -18.68 -0.09 9.72
N LEU A 21 -18.74 -1.40 9.47
CA LEU A 21 -18.76 -2.41 10.54
C LEU A 21 -17.41 -2.47 11.26
N THR A 22 -17.44 -2.78 12.56
CA THR A 22 -16.25 -2.84 13.43
C THR A 22 -16.00 -4.22 14.05
N THR A 23 -16.81 -5.23 13.70
CA THR A 23 -16.74 -6.59 14.26
C THR A 23 -15.66 -7.45 13.61
N GLU A 24 -15.36 -7.20 12.33
CA GLU A 24 -14.40 -7.99 11.55
C GLU A 24 -12.95 -7.57 11.84
N ASP A 25 -12.01 -8.48 11.61
CA ASP A 25 -10.59 -8.15 11.56
C ASP A 25 -10.32 -7.07 10.49
N PRO A 26 -9.59 -5.98 10.81
CA PRO A 26 -9.35 -4.87 9.88
C PRO A 26 -8.67 -5.27 8.56
N VAL A 27 -7.77 -6.26 8.61
CA VAL A 27 -7.00 -6.70 7.45
C VAL A 27 -7.90 -7.53 6.54
N LEU A 28 -8.67 -8.47 7.10
CA LEU A 28 -9.66 -9.24 6.34
C LEU A 28 -10.74 -8.34 5.73
N GLN A 29 -11.29 -7.39 6.51
CA GLN A 29 -12.28 -6.45 6.00
C GLN A 29 -11.73 -5.64 4.82
N THR A 30 -10.48 -5.20 4.90
CA THR A 30 -9.83 -4.45 3.82
C THR A 30 -9.71 -5.29 2.54
N ALA A 31 -9.34 -6.56 2.66
CA ALA A 31 -9.24 -7.48 1.52
C ALA A 31 -10.59 -7.69 0.83
N VAL A 32 -11.66 -7.88 1.61
CA VAL A 32 -13.03 -8.05 1.08
C VAL A 32 -13.55 -6.75 0.48
N ALA A 33 -13.37 -5.63 1.18
CA ALA A 33 -13.82 -4.32 0.73
C ALA A 33 -13.16 -3.90 -0.58
N HIS A 34 -11.85 -4.15 -0.72
CA HIS A 34 -11.11 -3.87 -1.95
C HIS A 34 -11.62 -4.73 -3.11
N ALA A 35 -11.76 -6.05 -2.93
CA ALA A 35 -12.29 -6.93 -3.97
C ALA A 35 -13.67 -6.50 -4.44
N GLN A 36 -14.58 -6.21 -3.50
CA GLN A 36 -15.92 -5.80 -3.86
C GLN A 36 -15.96 -4.46 -4.59
N PHE A 37 -15.13 -3.50 -4.21
CA PHE A 37 -15.04 -2.24 -4.94
C PHE A 37 -14.60 -2.46 -6.40
N GLU A 38 -13.59 -3.30 -6.62
CA GLU A 38 -13.08 -3.62 -7.96
C GLU A 38 -14.11 -4.39 -8.81
N ILE A 39 -14.88 -5.29 -8.18
CA ILE A 39 -15.96 -6.06 -8.83
C ILE A 39 -17.15 -5.15 -9.19
N LEU A 40 -17.55 -4.25 -8.27
CA LEU A 40 -18.62 -3.29 -8.51
C LEU A 40 -18.28 -2.29 -9.61
N HIS A 41 -17.00 -1.91 -9.69
CA HIS A 41 -16.45 -1.02 -10.73
C HIS A 41 -17.30 0.24 -10.96
N PRO A 42 -17.54 1.07 -9.92
CA PRO A 42 -18.60 2.08 -9.93
C PRO A 42 -18.36 3.27 -10.87
N PHE A 43 -17.10 3.53 -11.24
CA PHE A 43 -16.74 4.67 -12.06
C PHE A 43 -16.47 4.28 -13.51
N LYS A 44 -16.54 5.25 -14.43
CA LYS A 44 -16.19 5.04 -15.84
C LYS A 44 -14.69 4.82 -16.08
N ASP A 45 -13.86 5.45 -15.25
CA ASP A 45 -12.41 5.29 -15.21
C ASP A 45 -11.92 5.55 -13.77
N GLY A 46 -10.72 5.06 -13.44
CA GLY A 46 -10.05 5.33 -12.18
C GLY A 46 -10.36 4.33 -11.06
N ASN A 47 -11.20 3.31 -11.30
CA ASN A 47 -11.54 2.29 -10.30
C ASN A 47 -10.29 1.67 -9.68
N GLY A 48 -9.36 1.16 -10.48
CA GLY A 48 -8.12 0.57 -9.94
C GLY A 48 -7.26 1.54 -9.11
N ARG A 49 -7.32 2.85 -9.37
CA ARG A 49 -6.61 3.86 -8.56
C ARG A 49 -7.33 4.07 -7.23
N ILE A 50 -8.64 4.25 -7.27
CA ILE A 50 -9.47 4.47 -6.08
C ILE A 50 -9.48 3.21 -5.20
N GLY A 51 -9.65 2.02 -5.78
CA GLY A 51 -9.63 0.75 -5.07
C GLY A 51 -8.33 0.54 -4.31
N ARG A 52 -7.18 0.85 -4.94
CA ARG A 52 -5.87 0.80 -4.25
C ARG A 52 -5.70 1.89 -3.18
N MET A 53 -6.26 3.08 -3.37
CA MET A 53 -6.26 4.13 -2.34
C MET A 53 -7.14 3.77 -1.13
N LEU A 54 -8.19 2.97 -1.32
CA LEU A 54 -9.06 2.55 -0.23
C LEU A 54 -8.35 1.63 0.76
N ILE A 55 -7.35 0.85 0.32
CA ILE A 55 -6.60 -0.08 1.18
C ILE A 55 -6.00 0.64 2.42
N PRO A 56 -5.11 1.65 2.28
CA PRO A 56 -4.58 2.36 3.43
C PRO A 56 -5.63 3.17 4.20
N LEU A 57 -6.70 3.63 3.54
CA LEU A 57 -7.76 4.40 4.18
C LEU A 57 -8.62 3.55 5.11
N VAL A 58 -9.03 2.35 4.68
CA VAL A 58 -9.79 1.41 5.51
C VAL A 58 -8.95 0.96 6.71
N LEU A 59 -7.69 0.58 6.49
CA LEU A 59 -6.78 0.20 7.57
C LEU A 59 -6.56 1.33 8.59
N TYR A 60 -6.44 2.57 8.12
CA TYR A 60 -6.33 3.75 9.00
C TYR A 60 -7.63 4.02 9.77
N GLN A 61 -8.78 3.99 9.09
CA GLN A 61 -10.10 4.17 9.72
C GLN A 61 -10.35 3.12 10.82
N ARG A 62 -9.93 1.87 10.57
CA ARG A 62 -10.00 0.76 11.53
C ARG A 62 -8.89 0.76 12.59
N ARG A 63 -8.01 1.77 12.60
CA ARG A 63 -6.86 1.93 13.52
C ARG A 63 -5.83 0.81 13.46
N ALA A 64 -5.79 0.03 12.38
CA ALA A 64 -4.72 -0.92 12.11
C ALA A 64 -3.42 -0.20 11.70
N LEU A 65 -3.55 1.00 11.14
CA LEU A 65 -2.44 1.91 10.86
C LEU A 65 -2.61 3.23 11.61
N SER A 66 -1.50 3.81 12.07
CA SER A 66 -1.48 5.16 12.67
C SER A 66 -1.55 6.28 11.63
N ARG A 67 -1.23 5.98 10.36
CA ARG A 67 -1.29 6.89 9.20
C ARG A 67 -1.60 6.09 7.92
N PRO A 68 -2.31 6.65 6.93
CA PRO A 68 -2.67 5.95 5.69
C PRO A 68 -1.50 5.92 4.69
N MET A 69 -0.41 5.23 5.04
CA MET A 69 0.85 5.24 4.27
C MET A 69 1.26 3.86 3.72
N PHE A 70 0.38 2.87 3.80
CA PHE A 70 0.63 1.51 3.33
C PHE A 70 0.04 1.30 1.93
N TYR A 71 0.89 1.33 0.89
CA TYR A 71 0.46 1.17 -0.50
C TYR A 71 0.91 -0.18 -1.05
N MET A 72 -0.04 -0.99 -1.52
CA MET A 72 0.22 -2.31 -2.13
C MET A 72 0.46 -2.28 -3.64
N SER A 73 0.62 -1.09 -4.21
CA SER A 73 0.72 -0.93 -5.67
C SER A 73 1.91 -1.70 -6.27
N GLU A 74 3.03 -1.80 -5.55
CA GLU A 74 4.22 -2.51 -6.03
C GLU A 74 3.98 -4.02 -6.11
N TYR A 75 3.45 -4.63 -5.05
CA TYR A 75 3.07 -6.05 -5.07
C TYR A 75 2.01 -6.36 -6.13
N LEU A 76 0.93 -5.57 -6.19
CA LEU A 76 -0.19 -5.82 -7.11
C LEU A 76 0.22 -5.63 -8.58
N GLU A 77 1.15 -4.72 -8.88
CA GLU A 77 1.65 -4.56 -10.25
C GLU A 77 2.62 -5.68 -10.64
N ALA A 78 3.46 -6.14 -9.70
CA ALA A 78 4.35 -7.28 -9.93
C ALA A 78 3.58 -8.59 -10.17
N HIS A 79 2.39 -8.73 -9.56
CA HIS A 79 1.51 -9.90 -9.66
C HIS A 79 0.21 -9.57 -10.39
N ARG A 80 0.29 -8.74 -11.43
CA ARG A 80 -0.89 -8.17 -12.10
C ARG A 80 -1.84 -9.23 -12.65
N ASP A 81 -1.31 -10.24 -13.32
CA ASP A 81 -2.12 -11.30 -13.94
C ASP A 81 -2.84 -12.12 -12.86
N ASP A 82 -2.09 -12.58 -11.84
CA ASP A 82 -2.64 -13.29 -10.68
C ASP A 82 -3.70 -12.45 -9.96
N TYR A 83 -3.48 -11.15 -9.76
CA TYR A 83 -4.43 -10.25 -9.13
C TYR A 83 -5.79 -10.27 -9.85
N TYR A 84 -5.78 -10.15 -11.18
CA TYR A 84 -7.00 -10.19 -11.97
C TYR A 84 -7.63 -11.59 -11.99
N ASP A 85 -6.82 -12.65 -12.09
CA ASP A 85 -7.32 -14.03 -12.06
C ASP A 85 -7.99 -14.36 -10.73
N ARG A 86 -7.43 -13.90 -9.60
CA ARG A 86 -8.03 -14.07 -8.27
C ARG A 86 -9.34 -13.30 -8.13
N LEU A 87 -9.43 -12.07 -8.63
CA LEU A 87 -10.70 -11.32 -8.66
C LEU A 87 -11.75 -12.01 -9.52
N LEU A 88 -11.37 -12.51 -10.70
CA LEU A 88 -12.27 -13.27 -11.57
C LEU A 88 -12.74 -14.56 -10.89
N GLY A 89 -11.85 -15.26 -10.18
CA GLY A 89 -12.14 -16.46 -9.40
C GLY A 89 -13.24 -16.27 -8.34
N ILE A 90 -13.34 -15.08 -7.72
CA ILE A 90 -14.45 -14.76 -6.80
C ILE A 90 -15.78 -14.82 -7.54
N THR A 91 -15.88 -14.19 -8.71
CA THR A 91 -17.15 -14.11 -9.46
C THR A 91 -17.50 -15.41 -10.16
N ALA A 92 -16.51 -16.14 -10.69
CA ALA A 92 -16.71 -17.37 -11.46
C ALA A 92 -16.91 -18.59 -10.56
N HIS A 93 -16.20 -18.67 -9.44
CA HIS A 93 -16.08 -19.88 -8.62
C HIS A 93 -16.35 -19.66 -7.13
N LYS A 94 -16.71 -18.43 -6.71
CA LYS A 94 -16.81 -18.05 -5.29
C LYS A 94 -15.51 -18.29 -4.52
N ASP A 95 -14.38 -18.22 -5.21
CA ASP A 95 -13.05 -18.51 -4.65
C ASP A 95 -12.52 -17.35 -3.78
N TRP A 96 -13.23 -17.08 -2.69
CA TRP A 96 -12.79 -16.11 -1.68
C TRP A 96 -11.50 -16.57 -0.98
N HIS A 97 -11.30 -17.87 -0.83
CA HIS A 97 -10.10 -18.41 -0.19
C HIS A 97 -8.84 -18.09 -1.01
N GLY A 98 -8.88 -18.30 -2.34
CA GLY A 98 -7.79 -17.95 -3.24
C GLY A 98 -7.49 -16.45 -3.23
N TRP A 99 -8.53 -15.61 -3.28
CA TRP A 99 -8.38 -14.15 -3.18
C TRP A 99 -7.75 -13.72 -1.85
N LEU A 100 -8.30 -14.19 -0.73
CA LEU A 100 -7.82 -13.80 0.60
C LEU A 100 -6.37 -14.25 0.81
N THR A 101 -6.03 -15.48 0.40
CA THR A 101 -4.65 -15.97 0.49
C THR A 101 -3.69 -15.09 -0.30
N PHE A 102 -4.02 -14.77 -1.56
CA PHE A 102 -3.22 -13.87 -2.40
C PHE A 102 -3.06 -12.47 -1.78
N PHE A 103 -4.16 -11.85 -1.38
CA PHE A 103 -4.15 -10.48 -0.89
C PHE A 103 -3.40 -10.35 0.45
N LEU A 104 -3.60 -11.31 1.37
CA LEU A 104 -2.92 -11.31 2.66
C LEU A 104 -1.42 -11.58 2.52
N GLN A 105 -1.03 -12.48 1.62
CA GLN A 105 0.37 -12.71 1.29
C GLN A 105 1.00 -11.41 0.74
N GLY A 106 0.31 -10.73 -0.17
CA GLY A 106 0.74 -9.43 -0.68
C GLY A 106 0.89 -8.36 0.39
N MET A 107 0.01 -8.35 1.39
CA MET A 107 0.13 -7.45 2.54
C MET A 107 1.39 -7.71 3.36
N VAL A 108 1.73 -8.99 3.60
CA VAL A 108 2.94 -9.38 4.33
C VAL A 108 4.18 -8.95 3.55
N GLU A 109 4.28 -9.33 2.27
CA GLU A 109 5.44 -9.00 1.43
C GLU A 109 5.65 -7.49 1.28
N GLN A 110 4.56 -6.74 1.05
CA GLN A 110 4.66 -5.29 0.95
C GLN A 110 5.05 -4.65 2.29
N ALA A 111 4.59 -5.18 3.42
CA ALA A 111 4.98 -4.69 4.75
C ALA A 111 6.46 -4.94 5.04
N GLU A 112 6.98 -6.12 4.68
CA GLU A 112 8.39 -6.46 4.79
C GLU A 112 9.26 -5.58 3.89
N ALA A 113 8.86 -5.39 2.63
CA ALA A 113 9.55 -4.49 1.70
C ALA A 113 9.57 -3.05 2.22
N ASN A 114 8.45 -2.54 2.74
CA ASN A 114 8.37 -1.20 3.32
C ASN A 114 9.26 -1.07 4.56
N LEU A 115 9.30 -2.09 5.42
CA LEU A 115 10.17 -2.11 6.60
C LEU A 115 11.65 -2.09 6.20
N ALA A 116 12.05 -2.85 5.18
CA ALA A 116 13.41 -2.84 4.64
C ALA A 116 13.79 -1.46 4.06
N LYS A 117 12.87 -0.81 3.33
CA LYS A 117 13.04 0.55 2.80
C LYS A 117 13.23 1.57 3.93
N VAL A 118 12.40 1.52 4.98
CA VAL A 118 12.52 2.42 6.15
C VAL A 118 13.85 2.22 6.88
N LYS A 119 14.30 0.98 7.09
CA LYS A 119 15.61 0.70 7.68
C LYS A 119 16.74 1.30 6.84
N SER A 120 16.70 1.12 5.52
CA SER A 120 17.69 1.66 4.59
C SER A 120 17.75 3.20 4.61
N ILE A 121 16.59 3.86 4.68
CA ILE A 121 16.48 5.33 4.80
C ILE A 121 17.12 5.81 6.11
N ARG A 122 16.81 5.15 7.22
CA ARG A 122 17.38 5.48 8.54
C ARG A 122 18.90 5.29 8.55
N ASP A 123 19.38 4.19 7.99
CA ASP A 123 20.82 3.89 7.98
C ASP A 123 21.58 4.91 7.11
N LEU A 124 21.02 5.32 5.96
CA LEU A 124 21.58 6.41 5.16
C LEU A 124 21.58 7.75 5.92
N TYR A 125 20.52 8.06 6.67
CA TYR A 125 20.46 9.27 7.48
C TYR A 125 21.57 9.28 8.54
N GLU A 126 21.77 8.18 9.27
CA GLU A 126 22.81 8.08 10.30
C GLU A 126 24.25 8.06 9.73
N GLU A 127 24.44 7.51 8.53
CA GLU A 127 25.71 7.59 7.81
C GLU A 127 25.99 9.04 7.38
N THR A 128 25.02 9.71 6.75
CA THR A 128 25.13 11.09 6.29
C THR A 128 25.41 12.04 7.44
N LYS A 129 24.72 11.85 8.57
CA LYS A 129 24.93 12.60 9.80
C LYS A 129 26.37 12.51 10.29
N ARG A 130 26.93 11.30 10.36
CA ARG A 130 28.33 11.08 10.77
C ARG A 130 29.29 11.79 9.81
N SER A 131 29.16 11.56 8.50
CA SER A 131 30.05 12.17 7.50
C SER A 131 30.01 13.70 7.50
N VAL A 132 28.84 14.32 7.66
CA VAL A 132 28.73 15.80 7.68
C VAL A 132 29.35 16.38 8.94
N ILE A 133 29.16 15.76 10.11
CA ILE A 133 29.80 16.19 11.36
C ILE A 133 31.32 16.11 11.24
N ASP A 134 31.83 14.98 10.73
CA ASP A 134 33.27 14.73 10.62
C ASP A 134 33.96 15.65 9.60
N LEU A 135 33.28 15.98 8.49
CA LEU A 135 33.85 16.84 7.44
C LEU A 135 33.77 18.33 7.76
N THR A 136 32.72 18.78 8.44
CA THR A 136 32.46 20.21 8.65
C THR A 136 32.88 20.72 10.01
N HIS A 137 32.88 19.85 11.04
CA HIS A 137 33.02 20.22 12.45
C HIS A 137 32.11 21.39 12.88
N SER A 138 31.00 21.60 12.17
CA SER A 138 30.13 22.76 12.34
C SER A 138 29.02 22.49 13.35
N GLN A 139 28.71 23.48 14.18
CA GLN A 139 27.54 23.45 15.06
C GLN A 139 26.21 23.36 14.28
N TYR A 140 26.20 23.72 12.99
CA TYR A 140 25.02 23.66 12.13
C TYR A 140 24.89 22.33 11.35
N ALA A 141 25.82 21.39 11.52
CA ALA A 141 25.85 20.13 10.78
C ALA A 141 24.51 19.37 10.83
N MET A 142 23.88 19.30 12.00
CA MET A 142 22.58 18.64 12.17
C MET A 142 21.44 19.35 11.43
N ALA A 143 21.39 20.69 11.50
CA ALA A 143 20.35 21.47 10.82
C ALA A 143 20.44 21.30 9.29
N VAL A 144 21.67 21.18 8.78
CA VAL A 144 21.93 20.93 7.36
C VAL A 144 21.48 19.52 6.96
N VAL A 145 21.84 18.49 7.73
CA VAL A 145 21.41 17.10 7.49
C VAL A 145 19.88 16.99 7.52
N ASP A 146 19.23 17.60 8.50
CA ASP A 146 17.77 17.60 8.61
C ASP A 146 17.10 18.32 7.44
N ALA A 147 17.65 19.47 7.02
CA ALA A 147 17.15 20.20 5.85
C ALA A 147 17.30 19.37 4.56
N PHE A 148 18.46 18.73 4.35
CA PHE A 148 18.68 17.87 3.19
C PHE A 148 17.82 16.62 3.20
N SER A 149 17.59 16.00 4.36
CA SER A 149 16.75 14.80 4.47
C SER A 149 15.29 15.03 4.07
N ARG A 150 14.84 16.29 4.05
CA ARG A 150 13.51 16.71 3.60
C ARG A 150 13.48 17.07 2.11
N ASP A 151 14.64 17.13 1.46
CA ASP A 151 14.79 17.48 0.05
C ASP A 151 14.71 16.23 -0.85
N ARG A 152 14.14 16.40 -2.03
CA ARG A 152 14.01 15.37 -3.07
C ARG A 152 15.36 14.80 -3.50
N LEU A 153 16.43 15.60 -3.47
CA LEU A 153 17.79 15.18 -3.81
C LEU A 153 18.36 14.11 -2.86
N PHE A 154 17.94 14.10 -1.59
CA PHE A 154 18.32 13.04 -0.65
C PHE A 154 17.69 11.70 -1.02
N LEU A 155 16.47 11.74 -1.58
CA LEU A 155 15.77 10.54 -2.05
C LEU A 155 16.39 9.95 -3.33
N GLU A 156 16.95 10.77 -4.21
CA GLU A 156 17.64 10.29 -5.42
C GLU A 156 18.93 9.52 -5.09
N ARG A 157 19.64 9.90 -4.01
CA ARG A 157 20.81 9.18 -3.49
C ARG A 157 20.48 7.82 -2.87
N LEU A 158 19.21 7.54 -2.56
CA LEU A 158 18.76 6.21 -2.12
C LEU A 158 18.61 5.22 -3.28
N SER A 159 18.44 5.68 -4.53
CA SER A 159 18.11 4.80 -5.66
C SER A 159 19.14 3.70 -5.92
N PRO A 160 20.46 3.96 -5.87
CA PRO A 160 21.46 2.91 -6.08
C PRO A 160 21.53 1.92 -4.90
N LYS A 161 21.28 2.38 -3.66
CA LYS A 161 21.28 1.53 -2.47
C LYS A 161 20.02 0.66 -2.35
N LEU A 162 18.90 1.06 -2.96
CA LEU A 162 17.63 0.32 -3.01
C LEU A 162 17.57 -0.75 -4.11
N GLN A 163 18.29 -0.57 -5.23
CA GLN A 163 18.38 -1.57 -6.32
C GLN A 163 19.07 -2.87 -5.89
N VAL A 164 19.88 -2.84 -4.83
CA VAL A 164 20.54 -4.04 -4.29
C VAL A 164 19.54 -4.98 -3.59
N LEU A 165 18.33 -4.52 -3.26
CA LEU A 165 17.28 -5.34 -2.61
C LEU A 165 16.23 -5.89 -3.59
N THR A 166 16.37 -5.65 -4.90
CA THR A 166 15.46 -6.15 -5.96
C THR A 166 16.11 -7.18 -6.89
N THR A 167 17.29 -7.70 -6.53
CA THR A 167 17.96 -8.78 -7.27
C THR A 167 18.05 -10.04 -6.41
N VAL A 168 16.91 -10.65 -6.12
CA VAL A 168 16.75 -12.11 -5.91
C VAL A 168 15.40 -12.51 -6.47
#